data_AF-A0A9E5HQU8-F1
#
_entry.id   AF-A0A9E5HQU8-F1
#
_cell.length_a   1.000
_cell.length_b   1.000
_cell.length_c   1.000
_cell.angle_alpha   90.00
_cell.angle_beta   90.00
_cell.angle_gamma   90.00
#
_symmetry.space_group_name_H-M   'P 1'
#
loop_
_entity.id
_entity.type
_entity.pdbx_description
1 polymer ?
#
loop_
_entity_poly.entity_id
_entity_poly.type
_entity_poly.pdbx_seq_one_letter_code
_entity_poly.pdbx_strand_id
1 'polypeptide(L)'
;MAILMTNTDESDFAQRHPKDGEKFTDFIQLVRPEWETVVFSVKDGNFPSDITEFDGFMITGSPASVGDSADWINRLLSLIQEIKFIWV
;
A
#
# COMPACT_ATOMS: atom_id res chain seq x y z
N MET A 1 1.73 3.14 -10.89
CA MET A 1 2.37 2.61 -9.67
C MET A 1 1.33 2.13 -8.66
N ALA A 2 1.67 1.20 -7.78
CA ALA A 2 0.77 0.69 -6.74
C ALA A 2 1.03 1.36 -5.37
N ILE A 3 -0.03 1.70 -4.64
CA ILE A 3 0.01 2.16 -3.25
C ILE A 3 -0.61 1.06 -2.38
N LEU A 4 0.20 0.44 -1.52
CA LEU A 4 -0.17 -0.62 -0.60
C LEU A 4 -0.48 0.00 0.77
N MET A 5 -1.75 0.23 1.05
CA MET A 5 -2.22 0.89 2.27
C MET A 5 -2.26 -0.09 3.44
N THR A 6 -1.48 0.21 4.48
CA THR A 6 -1.29 -0.66 5.66
C THR A 6 -1.87 -0.07 6.94
N ASN A 7 -2.37 1.18 6.93
CA ASN A 7 -2.86 1.85 8.12
C ASN A 7 -4.15 1.21 8.64
N THR A 8 -4.07 0.57 9.81
CA THR A 8 -5.16 -0.14 10.50
C THR A 8 -6.01 0.75 11.41
N ASP A 9 -5.73 2.05 11.50
CA ASP A 9 -6.54 2.97 12.30
C ASP A 9 -7.91 3.22 11.64
N GLU A 10 -8.94 2.63 12.23
CA GLU A 10 -10.34 2.83 11.83
C GLU A 10 -11.12 3.71 12.81
N SER A 11 -10.43 4.41 13.73
CA SER A 11 -11.06 5.30 14.70
C SER A 11 -11.81 6.47 14.05
N ASP A 12 -12.76 7.07 14.80
CA ASP A 12 -13.48 8.28 14.36
C ASP A 12 -12.55 9.46 14.06
N PHE A 13 -11.33 9.48 14.63
CA PHE A 13 -10.31 10.44 14.23
C PHE A 13 -9.83 10.16 12.81
N ALA A 14 -9.41 8.93 12.53
CA ALA A 14 -8.93 8.54 11.21
C ALA A 14 -9.99 8.72 10.11
N GLN A 15 -11.27 8.41 10.37
CA GLN A 15 -12.34 8.58 9.37
C GLN A 15 -12.61 10.04 8.98
N ARG A 16 -12.14 11.02 9.77
CA ARG A 16 -12.29 12.46 9.47
C ARG A 16 -11.16 13.01 8.59
N HIS A 17 -10.19 12.18 8.23
CA HIS A 17 -9.08 12.53 7.37
C HIS A 17 -9.07 11.65 6.11
N PRO A 18 -8.52 12.14 4.99
CA PRO A 18 -8.30 11.30 3.82
C PRO A 18 -7.50 10.05 4.20
N LYS A 19 -7.90 8.90 3.64
CA LYS A 19 -7.13 7.67 3.80
C LYS A 19 -5.77 7.83 3.13
N ASP A 20 -4.77 7.08 3.57
CA ASP A 20 -3.41 7.21 3.05
C ASP A 20 -3.36 7.04 1.52
N GLY A 21 -4.18 6.16 0.96
CA GLY A 21 -4.30 5.99 -0.49
C GLY A 21 -4.63 7.29 -1.23
N GLU A 22 -5.69 7.98 -0.81
CA GLU A 22 -6.10 9.27 -1.38
C GLU A 22 -5.01 10.33 -1.17
N LYS A 23 -4.52 10.47 0.07
CA LYS A 23 -3.48 11.43 0.44
C LYS A 23 -2.22 11.29 -0.42
N PHE A 24 -1.73 10.06 -0.61
CA PHE A 24 -0.51 9.84 -1.39
C PHE A 24 -0.75 9.90 -2.89
N THR A 25 -1.93 9.52 -3.39
CA THR A 25 -2.32 9.80 -4.78
C THR A 25 -2.25 11.30 -5.05
N ASP A 26 -2.86 12.13 -4.21
CA ASP A 26 -2.84 13.60 -4.37
C ASP A 26 -1.41 14.16 -4.36
N PHE A 27 -0.58 13.70 -3.42
CA PHE A 27 0.81 14.16 -3.31
C PHE A 27 1.67 13.76 -4.51
N ILE A 28 1.47 12.56 -5.04
CA ILE A 28 2.20 12.09 -6.23
C ILE A 28 1.77 12.91 -7.44
N GLN A 29 0.46 13.10 -7.63
CA GLN A 29 -0.08 13.86 -8.76
C GLN A 29 0.34 15.33 -8.72
N LEU A 30 0.55 15.90 -7.54
CA LEU A 30 1.08 17.27 -7.39
C LEU A 30 2.46 17.46 -8.05
N VAL A 31 3.30 16.42 -8.04
CA VAL A 31 4.68 16.48 -8.57
C VAL A 31 4.86 15.71 -9.88
N ARG A 32 3.97 14.77 -10.17
CA ARG A 32 3.96 13.88 -11.35
C ARG A 32 2.51 13.68 -11.81
N PRO A 33 1.89 14.69 -12.44
CA PRO A 33 0.47 14.65 -12.78
C PRO A 33 0.08 13.55 -13.78
N GLU A 34 1.02 13.12 -14.61
CA GLU A 34 0.82 12.04 -15.60
C GLU A 34 0.97 10.63 -15.00
N TRP A 35 1.34 10.50 -13.72
CA TRP A 35 1.50 9.18 -13.10
C TRP A 35 0.15 8.63 -12.66
N GLU A 36 -0.17 7.43 -13.12
CA GLU A 36 -1.31 6.67 -12.64
C GLU A 36 -0.98 5.94 -11.33
N THR A 37 -1.90 5.98 -10.38
CA THR A 37 -1.78 5.29 -9.09
C THR A 37 -2.96 4.36 -8.87
N VAL A 38 -2.70 3.13 -8.43
CA VAL A 38 -3.74 2.17 -8.01
C VAL A 38 -3.55 1.87 -6.51
N VAL A 39 -4.62 2.01 -5.73
CA VAL A 39 -4.59 1.81 -4.28
C VAL A 39 -5.10 0.42 -3.93
N PHE A 40 -4.33 -0.30 -3.12
CA PHE A 40 -4.68 -1.61 -2.55
C PHE A 40 -4.74 -1.50 -1.03
N SER A 41 -5.91 -1.73 -0.43
CA SER A 41 -6.02 -1.87 1.03
C SER A 41 -5.53 -3.24 1.46
N VAL A 42 -4.21 -3.40 1.55
CA VAL A 42 -3.57 -4.69 1.85
C VAL A 42 -3.93 -5.18 3.24
N LYS A 43 -4.15 -4.27 4.21
CA LYS A 43 -4.64 -4.62 5.55
C LYS A 43 -5.99 -5.34 5.54
N ASP A 44 -6.79 -5.15 4.49
CA ASP A 44 -8.09 -5.77 4.31
C ASP A 44 -8.02 -6.99 3.36
N GLY A 45 -6.81 -7.47 3.04
CA GLY A 45 -6.61 -8.63 2.16
C GLY A 45 -6.67 -8.30 0.67
N ASN A 46 -6.78 -7.02 0.29
CA ASN A 46 -6.79 -6.58 -1.11
C ASN A 46 -5.35 -6.35 -1.59
N PHE A 47 -4.87 -7.22 -2.47
CA PHE A 47 -3.52 -7.18 -3.04
C PHE A 47 -3.60 -7.15 -4.57
N PRO A 48 -2.58 -6.61 -5.26
CA PRO A 48 -2.47 -6.76 -6.71
C PRO A 48 -2.44 -8.24 -7.09
N SER A 49 -3.13 -8.59 -8.17
CA SER A 49 -3.12 -9.94 -8.75
C SER A 49 -1.87 -10.21 -9.57
N ASP A 50 -1.31 -9.17 -10.19
CA ASP A 50 -0.08 -9.22 -10.97
C ASP A 50 0.78 -7.99 -10.61
N ILE A 51 1.97 -8.23 -10.08
CA ILE A 51 2.89 -7.16 -9.68
C ILE A 51 3.67 -6.58 -10.87
N THR A 52 3.68 -7.25 -12.02
CA THR A 52 4.37 -6.79 -13.22
C THR A 52 3.65 -5.67 -13.95
N GLU A 53 2.38 -5.42 -13.60
CA GLU A 53 1.58 -4.30 -14.10
C GLU A 53 2.04 -2.93 -13.55
N PHE A 54 2.96 -2.91 -12.57
CA PHE A 54 3.36 -1.69 -11.88
C PHE A 54 4.87 -1.46 -11.95
N ASP A 55 5.25 -0.26 -12.40
CA ASP A 55 6.66 0.18 -12.42
C ASP A 55 7.21 0.59 -11.03
N GLY A 56 6.37 0.56 -10.00
CA GLY A 56 6.76 1.00 -8.66
C GLY A 56 5.69 0.75 -7.62
N PHE A 57 6.15 0.66 -6.37
CA PHE A 57 5.34 0.36 -5.19
C PHE A 57 5.63 1.36 -4.08
N MET A 58 4.57 1.81 -3.40
CA MET A 58 4.64 2.58 -2.16
C MET A 58 3.92 1.80 -1.07
N ILE A 59 4.57 1.56 0.07
CA ILE A 59 3.95 0.94 1.25
C ILE A 59 3.73 2.04 2.28
N THR A 60 2.48 2.24 2.73
CA THR A 60 2.18 3.29 3.72
C THR A 60 2.56 2.83 5.14
N GLY A 61 2.49 3.74 6.11
CA GLY A 61 2.74 3.41 7.52
C GLY A 61 1.56 2.67 8.16
N SER A 62 1.85 1.85 9.17
CA SER A 62 0.85 1.12 9.95
C SER A 62 1.07 1.29 11.45
N PRO A 63 -0.01 1.37 12.26
CA PRO A 63 0.05 1.11 13.69
C PRO A 63 0.40 -0.35 14.04
N ALA A 64 0.16 -1.31 13.14
CA ALA A 64 0.45 -2.71 13.38
C ALA A 64 1.96 -2.98 13.42
N SER A 65 2.39 -3.91 14.27
CA SER A 65 3.78 -4.33 14.35
C SER A 65 4.09 -5.34 13.23
N VAL A 66 5.27 -5.24 12.64
CA VAL A 66 5.76 -6.23 11.66
C VAL A 66 5.90 -7.64 12.25
N GLY A 67 5.94 -7.76 13.58
CA GLY A 67 5.99 -9.04 14.29
C GLY A 67 4.61 -9.63 14.59
N ASP A 68 3.52 -8.92 14.28
CA ASP A 68 2.17 -9.43 14.50
C ASP A 68 1.84 -10.56 13.51
N SER A 69 1.05 -11.54 13.95
CA SER A 69 0.71 -12.72 13.16
C SER A 69 -0.48 -12.52 12.22
N ALA A 70 -0.81 -11.28 11.85
CA ALA A 70 -1.94 -11.02 10.96
C ALA A 70 -1.65 -11.49 9.54
N ASP A 71 -2.62 -12.17 8.91
CA ASP A 71 -2.45 -12.81 7.59
C ASP A 71 -1.98 -11.82 6.51
N TRP A 72 -2.50 -10.59 6.54
CA TRP A 72 -2.11 -9.56 5.58
C TRP A 72 -0.65 -9.12 5.73
N ILE A 73 -0.05 -9.19 6.93
CA ILE A 73 1.36 -8.87 7.17
C ILE A 73 2.24 -9.93 6.54
N ASN A 74 1.92 -11.20 6.77
CA ASN A 74 2.62 -12.33 6.16
C ASN A 74 2.53 -12.25 4.63
N ARG A 75 1.34 -11.98 4.09
CA ARG A 75 1.13 -11.83 2.65
C ARG A 75 1.87 -10.63 2.07
N LEU A 76 1.92 -9.50 2.78
CA LEU A 76 2.69 -8.33 2.37
C LEU A 76 4.19 -8.63 2.36
N LEU A 77 4.71 -9.35 3.35
CA LEU A 77 6.11 -9.78 3.35
C LEU A 77 6.42 -10.67 2.15
N SER A 78 5.54 -11.63 1.81
CA SER A 78 5.69 -12.46 0.61
C SER A 78 5.73 -11.62 -0.67
N LEU A 79 4.81 -10.65 -0.81
CA LEU A 79 4.77 -9.73 -1.96
C LEU A 79 6.06 -8.92 -2.09
N ILE A 80 6.59 -8.38 -0.98
CA ILE A 80 7.86 -7.62 -0.97
C ILE A 80 9.03 -8.48 -1.45
N GLN A 81 9.09 -9.75 -1.03
CA GLN A 81 10.12 -10.67 -1.52
C GLN A 81 9.97 -10.94 -3.01
N GLU A 82 8.75 -11.15 -3.49
CA GLU A 82 8.45 -11.35 -4.93
C GLU A 82 8.91 -10.16 -5.77
N ILE A 83 8.57 -8.94 -5.34
CA ILE A 83 9.03 -7.70 -5.98
C ILE A 83 10.57 -7.71 -6.05
N LYS A 84 11.25 -7.97 -4.93
CA LYS A 84 12.73 -8.00 -4.90
C LYS A 84 13.32 -8.97 -5.92
N PHE A 85 12.70 -10.12 -6.16
CA PHE A 85 13.21 -11.11 -7.14
C PHE A 85 13.02 -10.69 -8.59
N ILE A 86 12.03 -9.86 -8.93
CA ILE A 86 11.82 -9.40 -10.31
C ILE A 86 12.84 -8.33 -10.72
N TRP A 87 13.25 -7.49 -9.77
CA TRP A 87 14.10 -6.32 -10.04
C TRP A 87 15.61 -6.56 -9.77
N VAL A 88 16.04 -7.81 -9.58
CA VAL A 88 17.45 -8.21 -9.35
C VAL A 88 17.83 -9.32 -10.31
#